data_AF-A0A933HA72-F1
#
_entry.id   AF-A0A933HA72-F1
#
_cell.length_a   1.000
_cell.length_b   1.000
_cell.length_c   1.000
_cell.angle_alpha   90.00
_cell.angle_beta   90.00
_cell.angle_gamma   90.00
#
_symmetry.space_group_name_H-M   'P 1'
#
loop_
_entity.id
_entity.type
_entity.pdbx_description
1 polymer ?
#
loop_
_entity_poly.entity_id
_entity_poly.type
_entity_poly.pdbx_seq_one_letter_code
_entity_poly.pdbx_strand_id
1 'polypeptide(L)' 'MEIYLFGSILRKDFGPNSDVDVLVVSHKPIESCQKSKLIARLKNIIGFVNPFEIHLVTHKDYKEWYSKFIKEKQAV' A
#
# COMPACT_ATOMS: atom_id res chain seq x y z
N MET A 1 -5.99 -1.71 -11.73
CA MET A 1 -5.18 -1.62 -10.49
C MET A 1 -5.79 -2.63 -9.55
N GLU A 2 -4.96 -3.25 -8.75
CA GLU A 2 -5.40 -4.19 -7.72
C GLU A 2 -5.05 -3.57 -6.36
N ILE A 3 -5.95 -3.68 -5.40
CA ILE A 3 -5.79 -3.10 -4.07
C ILE A 3 -5.84 -4.26 -3.06
N TYR A 4 -4.88 -4.26 -2.15
CA TYR A 4 -4.76 -5.28 -1.14
C TYR A 4 -4.47 -4.66 0.22
N LEU A 5 -5.11 -5.17 1.26
CA LEU A 5 -4.65 -5.00 2.64
C LEU A 5 -3.65 -6.10 2.96
N PHE A 6 -2.62 -5.75 3.73
CA PHE A 6 -1.64 -6.71 4.21
C PHE A 6 -1.07 -6.27 5.56
N GLY A 7 -0.06 -6.98 6.06
CA GLY A 7 0.66 -6.56 7.26
C GLY A 7 -0.10 -6.87 8.55
N SER A 8 0.10 -6.01 9.56
CA SER A 8 -0.37 -6.31 10.93
C SER A 8 -1.88 -6.41 11.05
N ILE A 9 -2.65 -5.72 10.20
CA ILE A 9 -4.12 -5.77 10.21
C ILE A 9 -4.69 -7.16 9.91
N LEU A 10 -3.98 -7.97 9.13
CA LEU A 10 -4.36 -9.37 8.85
C LEU A 10 -3.79 -10.35 9.88
N ARG A 11 -2.80 -9.90 10.66
CA ARG A 11 -2.20 -10.67 11.74
C ARG A 11 -2.94 -10.38 13.05
N LYS A 12 -2.86 -11.29 14.02
CA LYS A 12 -3.51 -11.12 15.34
C LYS A 12 -2.78 -10.13 16.27
N ASP A 13 -1.84 -9.34 15.74
CA ASP A 13 -1.00 -8.40 16.47
C ASP A 13 -1.35 -6.92 16.20
N PHE A 14 -2.46 -6.63 15.50
CA PHE A 14 -2.93 -5.27 15.27
C PHE A 14 -3.33 -4.57 16.58
N GLY A 15 -2.83 -3.36 16.82
CA GLY A 15 -3.09 -2.56 18.01
C GLY A 15 -3.25 -1.06 17.73
N PRO A 16 -3.45 -0.24 18.78
CA PRO A 16 -3.72 1.19 18.63
C PRO A 16 -2.63 2.02 17.94
N ASN A 17 -1.40 1.52 17.94
CA ASN A 17 -0.24 2.16 17.31
C ASN A 17 0.17 1.47 16.00
N SER A 18 -0.67 0.57 15.47
CA SER A 18 -0.40 -0.14 14.22
C SER A 18 -0.85 0.68 13.02
N ASP A 19 0.01 0.75 12.01
CA ASP A 19 -0.36 1.24 10.69
C ASP A 19 -1.21 0.19 9.94
N VAL A 20 -2.03 0.67 9.00
CA VAL A 20 -2.84 -0.10 8.07
C VAL A 20 -2.12 -0.11 6.73
N ASP A 21 -1.43 -1.20 6.44
CA ASP A 21 -0.67 -1.36 5.21
C ASP A 21 -1.59 -1.63 4.00
N VAL A 22 -1.58 -0.71 3.04
CA VAL A 22 -2.36 -0.78 1.80
C VAL A 22 -1.41 -0.92 0.61
N LEU A 23 -1.49 -2.04 -0.10
CA LEU A 23 -0.75 -2.26 -1.33
C LEU A 23 -1.62 -1.95 -2.54
N VAL A 24 -1.16 -1.04 -3.40
CA VAL A 24 -1.78 -0.72 -4.68
C VAL A 24 -0.86 -1.17 -5.81
N VAL A 25 -1.28 -2.21 -6.54
CA VAL A 25 -0.52 -2.76 -7.67
C VAL A 25 -1.07 -2.19 -8.98
N SER A 26 -0.21 -1.45 -9.69
CA SER A 26 -0.53 -0.91 -11.02
C SER A 26 -0.04 -1.83 -12.13
N HIS A 27 -0.94 -2.14 -13.07
CA HIS A 27 -0.61 -2.87 -14.30
C HIS A 27 0.22 -2.05 -15.28
N LYS A 28 0.16 -0.71 -15.18
CA LYS A 28 0.95 0.21 -16.01
C LYS A 28 2.12 0.77 -15.19
N PRO A 29 3.28 1.01 -15.83
CA PRO A 29 4.35 1.79 -15.21
C PRO A 29 3.82 3.13 -14.72
N ILE A 30 4.26 3.57 -13.54
CA ILE A 30 3.96 4.89 -13.00
C ILE A 30 5.28 5.57 -12.72
N GLU A 31 5.47 6.73 -13.36
CA GLU A 31 6.63 7.58 -13.14
C GLU A 31 6.73 8.01 -11.67
N SER A 32 7.94 8.10 -11.13
CA SER A 32 8.17 8.43 -9.72
C SER A 32 7.47 9.74 -9.30
N CYS A 33 7.54 10.78 -10.15
CA CYS A 33 6.85 12.05 -9.91
C CYS A 33 5.32 11.90 -9.85
N GLN A 34 4.74 11.04 -10.68
CA GLN A 34 3.30 10.77 -10.66
C GLN A 34 2.91 9.98 -9.40
N LYS A 35 3.73 9.03 -8.95
CA LYS A 35 3.53 8.33 -7.67
C LYS A 35 3.46 9.32 -6.51
N SER A 36 4.46 10.20 -6.40
CA SER A 36 4.51 11.21 -5.34
C SER A 36 3.32 12.16 -5.36
N LYS A 37 2.90 12.61 -6.55
CA LYS A 37 1.69 13.45 -6.71
C LYS A 37 0.42 12.73 -6.26
N LEU A 38 0.28 11.44 -6.57
CA LEU A 38 -0.89 10.67 -6.16
C LEU A 38 -0.92 10.49 -4.64
N ILE A 39 0.21 10.12 -4.03
CA ILE A 39 0.32 9.98 -2.57
C ILE A 39 0.04 11.31 -1.86
N ALA A 40 0.56 12.43 -2.37
CA ALA A 40 0.28 13.76 -1.81
C ALA A 40 -1.21 14.12 -1.89
N ARG A 41 -1.87 13.82 -3.02
CA ARG A 41 -3.33 14.03 -3.16
C ARG A 41 -4.12 13.17 -2.19
N LEU A 42 -3.75 11.90 -2.02
CA LEU A 42 -4.40 11.02 -1.05
C LEU A 42 -4.27 11.56 0.38
N LYS A 43 -3.06 11.97 0.79
CA LYS A 43 -2.82 12.60 2.09
C LYS A 43 -3.66 13.87 2.32
N ASN A 44 -3.87 14.68 1.27
CA ASN A 44 -4.75 15.85 1.37
C ASN A 44 -6.23 15.47 1.58
N ILE A 45 -6.67 14.30 1.11
CA ILE A 45 -8.06 13.84 1.23
C ILE A 45 -8.30 13.16 2.58
N ILE A 46 -7.40 12.24 2.96
CA ILE A 46 -7.54 11.42 4.19
C ILE A 46 -7.00 12.11 5.44
N GLY A 47 -6.32 13.25 5.27
CA GLY A 47 -5.63 13.98 6.33
C GLY A 47 -4.17 13.54 6.51
N PHE A 48 -3.35 14.45 7.02
CA PHE A 48 -1.92 14.18 7.27
C PHE A 48 -1.68 13.25 8.46
N VAL A 49 -2.62 13.19 9.40
CA VAL A 49 -2.61 12.25 10.52
C VAL A 49 -3.62 11.16 10.20
N ASN A 50 -3.13 10.05 9.67
CA ASN A 50 -3.93 8.89 9.33
C ASN A 50 -3.09 7.62 9.56
N PRO A 51 -3.72 6.48 9.83
CA PRO A 51 -3.00 5.23 10.08
C PRO A 51 -2.61 4.50 8.80
N PHE A 52 -2.84 5.05 7.60
CA PHE A 52 -2.65 4.30 6.35
C PHE A 52 -1.22 4.44 5.81
N GLU A 53 -0.53 3.32 5.67
CA GLU A 53 0.72 3.23 4.92
C GLU A 53 0.43 2.71 3.50
N ILE A 54 0.48 3.60 2.51
CA ILE A 54 0.10 3.27 1.12
C ILE A 54 1.35 2.97 0.28
N HIS A 55 1.46 1.72 -0.16
CA HIS A 55 2.52 1.25 -1.06
C HIS A 55 2.02 1.18 -2.50
N LEU A 56 2.38 2.18 -3.31
CA LEU A 56 2.06 2.21 -4.74
C LEU A 56 3.19 1.62 -5.60
N VAL A 57 2.95 0.43 -6.13
CA VAL A 57 3.96 -0.39 -6.81
C VAL A 57 3.51 -0.79 -8.22
N THR A 58 4.47 -1.09 -9.10
CA THR A 58 4.14 -1.73 -10.38
C THR A 58 3.96 -3.24 -10.18
N HIS A 59 3.30 -3.90 -11.13
CA HIS A 59 3.20 -5.36 -11.14
C HIS A 59 4.59 -6.04 -11.12
N LYS A 60 5.60 -5.43 -11.76
CA LYS A 60 6.98 -5.90 -11.72
C LYS A 60 7.56 -5.81 -10.30
N ASP A 61 7.50 -4.63 -9.68
CA ASP A 61 7.98 -4.40 -8.30
C ASP A 61 7.31 -5.37 -7.32
N TYR A 62 6.01 -5.63 -7.51
CA TYR A 62 5.27 -6.56 -6.68
C TYR A 62 5.82 -7.99 -6.81
N LYS A 63 5.95 -8.49 -8.04
CA LYS A 63 6.41 -9.85 -8.32
C LYS A 63 7.88 -10.07 -7.93
N GLU A 64 8.74 -9.08 -8.12
CA GLU A 64 10.18 -9.21 -7.88
C GLU A 64 10.59 -8.95 -6.42
N TRP A 65 9.81 -8.14 -5.70
CA TRP A 65 10.14 -7.71 -4.34
C TRP A 65 9.03 -8.01 -3.34
N TYR A 66 7.90 -7.31 -3.41
CA TYR A 66 6.90 -7.32 -2.33
C TYR A 66 6.31 -8.70 -2.06
N SER A 67 6.05 -9.50 -3.09
CA SER A 67 5.51 -10.86 -2.95
C SER A 67 6.41 -11.81 -2.15
N LYS A 68 7.70 -11.50 -2.00
CA LYS A 68 8.63 -12.28 -1.16
C LYS A 68 8.45 -12.00 0.34
N PHE A 69 7.92 -10.82 0.69
CA PHE A 69 7.76 -10.37 2.08
C PHE A 69 6.30 -10.43 2.55
N ILE A 70 5.36 -10.23 1.63
CA ILE A 70 3.92 -10.27 1.92
C ILE A 70 3.46 -11.73 1.88
N LYS A 71 3.36 -12.34 3.07
CA LYS A 71 2.88 -13.72 3.24
C LYS A 71 1.37 -13.84 3.05
N GLU A 72 0.64 -12.86 3.54
CA GLU A 72 -0.82 -12.84 3.54
C GLU A 72 -1.30 -11.46 3.06
N LYS A 73 -2.33 -11.46 2.21
CA LYS A 73 -2.97 -10.25 1.70
C LYS A 73 -4.44 -10.51 1.42
N GLN A 74 -5.27 -9.50 1.60
CA GLN A 74 -6.71 -9.54 1.34
C GLN A 74 -7.06 -8.51 0.26
N ALA A 75 -7.76 -8.92 -0.79
CA ALA A 75 -8.24 -7.99 -1.82
C ALA A 75 -9.38 -7.11 -1.27
N VAL A 76 -9.42 -5.85 -1.69
CA VAL A 76 -10.44 -4.85 -1.31
C VAL A 76 -11.05 -4.22 -2.55
#